data_AF-A0A9D3XN50-F1
#
_entry.id   AF-A0A9D3XN50-F1
#
_cell.length_a   1.000
_cell.length_b   1.000
_cell.length_c   1.000
_cell.angle_alpha   90.00
_cell.angle_beta   90.00
_cell.angle_gamma   90.00
#
_symmetry.space_group_name_H-M   'P 1'
#
loop_
_entity.id
_entity.type
_entity.pdbx_description
1 polymer ?
#
loop_
_entity_poly.entity_id
_entity_poly.type
_entity_poly.pdbx_seq_one_letter_code
_entity_poly.pdbx_strand_id
1 'polypeptide(L)'
;MVKSSSIVLLVGLLALWAELPSASGQNITKKEGVCPDTVVEAANCTEECQADSDCEENLKCCQTSCGWSCQIPNEKPGSCPVVQGGIPLLGLCKNQCKVDSQCQGTMKCCMNGCRKLACVRPNF
;
A
#
# COMPACT_ATOMS: atom_id res chain seq x y z
N MET A 1 -42.42 39.56 -32.48
CA MET A 1 -41.35 39.66 -31.47
C MET A 1 -40.86 38.25 -31.16
N VAL A 2 -39.73 37.89 -31.75
CA VAL A 2 -39.03 36.59 -31.58
C VAL A 2 -37.86 36.87 -30.65
N LYS A 3 -37.88 36.34 -29.42
CA LYS A 3 -36.71 36.20 -28.53
C LYS A 3 -37.10 35.57 -27.19
N SER A 4 -37.48 34.29 -27.20
CA SER A 4 -37.55 33.52 -25.95
C SER A 4 -37.05 32.07 -26.08
N SER A 5 -36.49 31.68 -27.23
CA SER A 5 -35.85 30.35 -27.37
C SER A 5 -34.37 30.34 -27.03
N SER A 6 -33.64 31.45 -27.23
CA SER A 6 -32.18 31.48 -27.04
C SER A 6 -31.75 31.48 -25.57
N ILE A 7 -32.60 31.92 -24.64
CA ILE A 7 -32.25 31.98 -23.21
C ILE A 7 -32.43 30.60 -22.56
N VAL A 8 -33.43 29.83 -22.99
CA VAL A 8 -33.70 28.49 -22.43
C VAL A 8 -32.58 27.50 -22.76
N LEU A 9 -31.93 27.66 -23.91
CA LEU A 9 -30.80 26.81 -24.31
C LEU A 9 -29.50 27.10 -23.54
N LEU A 10 -29.30 28.32 -23.02
CA LEU A 10 -28.10 28.70 -22.26
C LEU A 10 -28.15 28.23 -20.80
N VAL A 11 -29.34 28.08 -20.21
CA VAL A 11 -29.49 27.57 -18.84
C VAL A 11 -29.29 26.05 -18.80
N GLY A 12 -29.68 25.33 -19.85
CA GLY A 12 -29.47 23.88 -19.96
C GLY A 12 -27.99 23.45 -20.02
N LEU A 13 -27.11 24.28 -20.60
CA LEU A 13 -25.67 23.98 -20.64
C LEU A 13 -24.93 24.20 -19.31
N LEU A 14 -25.49 24.98 -18.38
CA LEU A 14 -24.90 25.22 -17.06
C LEU A 14 -25.23 24.13 -16.02
N ALA A 15 -26.15 23.22 -16.34
CA ALA A 15 -26.55 22.12 -15.45
C ALA A 15 -25.72 20.84 -15.61
N LEU A 16 -24.82 20.76 -16.60
CA LEU A 16 -23.96 19.60 -16.85
C LEU A 16 -22.67 19.57 -16.01
N TRP A 17 -22.51 20.49 -15.06
CA TRP A 17 -21.32 20.55 -14.18
C TRP A 17 -21.65 20.13 -12.75
N ALA A 18 -22.82 19.51 -12.56
CA ALA A 18 -23.14 18.79 -11.35
C ALA A 18 -22.39 17.45 -11.43
N GLU A 19 -21.50 17.24 -10.46
CA GLU A 19 -20.75 16.02 -10.15
C GLU A 19 -19.88 15.37 -11.25
N LEU A 20 -18.75 16.02 -11.57
CA LEU A 20 -17.52 15.22 -11.63
C LEU A 20 -17.34 14.60 -10.23
N PRO A 21 -17.31 13.26 -10.07
CA PRO A 21 -16.88 12.69 -8.80
C PRO A 21 -15.53 13.32 -8.50
N SER A 22 -15.46 14.02 -7.37
CA SER A 22 -14.22 14.58 -6.89
C SER A 22 -13.17 13.47 -6.99
N ALA A 23 -12.04 13.78 -7.63
CA ALA A 23 -10.81 13.05 -7.40
C ALA A 23 -10.52 13.20 -5.90
N SER A 24 -11.18 12.37 -5.11
CA SER A 24 -11.20 12.46 -3.68
C SER A 24 -9.80 12.08 -3.26
N GLY A 25 -9.00 13.10 -2.96
CA GLY A 25 -7.94 12.97 -1.99
C GLY A 25 -8.59 12.54 -0.69
N GLN A 26 -8.87 11.25 -0.57
CA GLN A 26 -9.46 10.67 0.61
C GLN A 26 -8.49 10.89 1.76
N ASN A 27 -9.03 11.27 2.90
CA ASN A 27 -8.32 11.42 4.16
C ASN A 27 -7.73 10.03 4.51
N ILE A 28 -6.50 9.76 4.06
CA ILE A 28 -5.90 8.44 4.17
C ILE A 28 -5.57 8.19 5.63
N THR A 29 -6.34 7.33 6.29
CA THR A 29 -5.90 6.62 7.48
C THR A 29 -4.72 5.73 7.09
N LYS A 30 -3.52 6.31 6.98
CA LYS A 30 -2.34 5.67 6.41
C LYS A 30 -1.72 4.73 7.45
N LYS A 31 -1.76 3.42 7.18
CA LYS A 31 -0.98 2.45 7.94
C LYS A 31 0.51 2.64 7.62
N GLU A 32 1.35 2.42 8.62
CA GLU A 32 2.80 2.35 8.42
C GLU A 32 3.17 1.29 7.37
N GLY A 33 4.25 1.55 6.66
CA GLY A 33 4.78 0.66 5.64
C GLY A 33 4.63 1.17 4.21
N VAL A 34 5.20 0.40 3.27
CA VAL A 34 5.38 0.79 1.87
C VAL A 34 4.80 -0.30 0.95
N CYS A 35 4.02 0.10 -0.05
CA CYS A 35 3.49 -0.80 -1.06
C CYS A 35 4.61 -1.48 -1.85
N PRO A 36 4.41 -2.71 -2.35
CA PRO A 36 5.39 -3.36 -3.21
C PRO A 36 5.64 -2.58 -4.51
N ASP A 37 6.90 -2.51 -4.95
CA ASP A 37 7.31 -1.75 -6.15
C ASP A 37 6.75 -2.35 -7.45
N THR A 38 6.54 -3.67 -7.47
CA THR A 38 5.96 -4.33 -8.64
C THR A 38 4.47 -4.08 -8.65
N VAL A 39 4.01 -3.45 -9.73
CA VAL A 39 2.59 -3.45 -10.11
C VAL A 39 2.17 -4.92 -10.24
N VAL A 40 1.53 -5.44 -9.19
CA VAL A 40 0.97 -6.78 -9.21
C VAL A 40 -0.09 -6.76 -10.31
N GLU A 41 0.03 -7.66 -11.28
CA GLU A 41 -1.03 -7.82 -12.28
C GLU A 41 -2.30 -8.19 -11.54
N ALA A 42 -3.26 -7.27 -11.53
CA ALA A 42 -4.56 -7.55 -10.96
C ALA A 42 -5.18 -8.65 -11.82
N ALA A 43 -5.48 -9.80 -11.23
CA ALA A 43 -6.14 -10.90 -11.93
C ALA A 43 -7.48 -10.44 -12.56
N ASN A 44 -8.11 -9.43 -11.94
CA ASN A 44 -9.22 -8.66 -12.48
C ASN A 44 -9.03 -7.18 -12.11
N CYS A 45 -9.43 -6.26 -12.99
CA CYS A 45 -9.50 -4.83 -12.68
C CYS A 45 -10.68 -4.59 -11.72
N THR A 46 -10.41 -4.68 -10.43
CA THR A 46 -11.40 -4.51 -9.36
C THR A 46 -10.83 -3.57 -8.30
N GLU A 47 -11.70 -2.71 -7.76
CA GLU A 47 -11.39 -1.81 -6.67
C GLU A 47 -11.71 -2.52 -5.34
N GLU A 48 -10.77 -3.30 -4.81
CA GLU A 48 -10.97 -4.08 -3.58
C GLU A 48 -10.90 -3.22 -2.31
N CYS A 49 -10.20 -2.10 -2.36
CA CYS A 49 -10.02 -1.17 -1.24
C CYS A 49 -9.90 0.27 -1.75
N GLN A 50 -10.15 1.25 -0.89
CA GLN A 50 -9.93 2.67 -1.17
C GLN A 50 -8.90 3.29 -0.22
N ALA A 51 -8.79 2.77 1.00
CA ALA A 51 -7.83 3.19 2.01
C ALA A 51 -7.22 1.99 2.75
N ASP A 52 -6.07 2.20 3.41
CA ASP A 52 -5.42 1.15 4.22
C ASP A 52 -6.34 0.61 5.33
N SER A 53 -7.32 1.39 5.80
CA SER A 53 -8.31 0.98 6.80
C SER A 53 -9.30 -0.06 6.31
N ASP A 54 -9.48 -0.19 4.99
CA ASP A 54 -10.36 -1.22 4.40
C ASP A 54 -9.69 -2.59 4.40
N CYS A 55 -8.36 -2.60 4.50
CA CYS A 55 -7.57 -3.80 4.51
C CYS A 55 -7.40 -4.35 5.94
N GLU A 56 -7.42 -5.68 6.07
CA GLU A 56 -7.22 -6.35 7.35
C GLU A 56 -5.78 -6.19 7.88
N GLU A 57 -5.63 -6.31 9.19
CA GLU A 57 -4.33 -6.34 9.87
C GLU A 57 -3.36 -5.21 9.44
N ASN A 58 -2.21 -5.57 8.88
CA ASN A 58 -1.13 -4.67 8.46
C ASN A 58 -1.04 -4.55 6.93
N LEU A 59 -2.07 -5.02 6.22
CA LEU A 59 -2.16 -4.89 4.77
C LEU A 59 -2.44 -3.43 4.40
N LYS A 60 -1.87 -3.01 3.27
CA LYS A 60 -2.02 -1.66 2.72
C LYS A 60 -2.86 -1.70 1.46
N CYS A 61 -3.65 -0.66 1.25
CA CYS A 61 -4.37 -0.48 0.00
C CYS A 61 -3.40 0.09 -1.04
N CYS A 62 -3.04 -0.73 -2.02
CA CYS A 62 -2.01 -0.41 -3.00
C CYS A 62 -2.59 -0.43 -4.41
N GLN A 63 -2.15 0.54 -5.21
CA GLN A 63 -2.48 0.60 -6.62
C GLN A 63 -1.86 -0.60 -7.36
N THR A 64 -2.66 -1.26 -8.17
CA THR A 64 -2.26 -2.34 -9.07
C THR A 64 -2.30 -1.86 -10.52
N SER A 65 -2.15 -2.77 -11.50
CA SER A 65 -2.12 -2.41 -12.92
C SER A 65 -3.36 -1.68 -13.41
N CYS A 66 -4.53 -2.00 -12.85
CA CYS A 66 -5.81 -1.43 -13.26
C CYS A 66 -6.83 -1.26 -12.13
N GLY A 67 -6.40 -1.31 -10.87
CA GLY A 67 -7.26 -1.01 -9.73
C GLY A 67 -6.51 -0.87 -8.42
N TRP A 68 -7.18 -1.22 -7.31
CA TRP A 68 -6.63 -1.14 -5.96
C TRP A 68 -6.88 -2.44 -5.20
N SER A 69 -5.87 -2.92 -4.50
CA SER A 69 -5.94 -4.19 -3.74
C SER A 69 -5.18 -4.12 -2.43
N CYS A 70 -5.58 -4.95 -1.48
CA CYS A 70 -4.88 -5.09 -0.20
C CYS A 70 -3.61 -5.93 -0.37
N GLN A 71 -2.44 -5.30 -0.22
CA GLN A 71 -1.15 -5.92 -0.44
C GLN A 71 -0.33 -6.01 0.84
N ILE A 72 0.50 -7.05 0.92
CA ILE A 72 1.53 -7.17 1.97
C ILE A 72 2.61 -6.12 1.69
N PRO A 73 2.90 -5.21 2.64
CA PRO A 73 3.86 -4.16 2.39
C PRO A 73 5.30 -4.68 2.40
N ASN A 74 6.15 -4.06 1.58
CA ASN A 74 7.58 -4.34 1.52
C ASN A 74 8.32 -3.88 2.78
N GLU A 75 7.83 -2.81 3.40
CA GLU A 75 8.23 -2.38 4.73
C GLU A 75 7.03 -2.52 5.65
N LYS A 76 7.10 -3.40 6.65
CA LYS A 76 6.03 -3.57 7.64
C LYS A 76 6.19 -2.63 8.84
N PRO A 77 5.11 -2.36 9.60
CA PRO A 77 5.18 -1.57 10.83
C PRO A 77 6.23 -2.09 11.83
N GLY A 78 6.78 -1.17 12.63
CA GLY A 78 7.82 -1.45 13.62
C GLY A 78 9.26 -1.47 13.07
N SER A 79 10.22 -1.62 13.98
CA SER A 79 11.66 -1.52 13.73
C SER A 79 12.40 -2.83 13.98
N CYS A 80 13.53 -3.03 13.29
CA CYS A 80 14.40 -4.18 13.53
C CYS A 80 15.02 -4.13 14.93
N PRO A 81 15.11 -5.27 15.64
CA PRO A 81 15.82 -5.32 16.92
C PRO A 81 17.30 -5.04 16.74
N VAL A 82 17.87 -4.31 17.70
CA VAL A 82 19.32 -4.08 17.76
C VAL A 82 20.00 -5.40 18.06
N VAL A 83 20.77 -5.91 17.11
CA VAL A 83 21.55 -7.11 17.33
C VAL A 83 22.84 -6.72 18.04
N GLN A 84 22.99 -7.13 19.29
CA GLN A 84 24.29 -7.06 19.96
C GLN A 84 25.19 -8.09 19.28
N GLY A 85 26.33 -7.63 18.73
CA GLY A 85 27.24 -8.48 17.97
C GLY A 85 27.71 -9.68 18.80
N GLY A 86 27.28 -10.88 18.40
CA GLY A 86 27.77 -12.14 18.93
C GLY A 86 28.78 -12.77 17.97
N ILE A 87 29.70 -13.57 18.51
CA ILE A 87 30.70 -14.30 17.74
C ILE A 87 29.97 -15.15 16.68
N PRO A 88 30.29 -15.04 15.39
CA PRO A 88 29.62 -15.81 14.37
C PRO A 88 29.88 -17.30 14.61
N LEU A 89 28.83 -18.06 14.90
CA LEU A 89 28.86 -19.52 14.82
C LEU A 89 29.10 -19.89 13.36
N LEU A 90 30.38 -20.10 13.02
CA LEU A 90 30.91 -20.82 11.87
C LEU A 90 30.01 -20.81 10.63
N GLY A 91 30.09 -19.74 9.81
CA GLY A 91 29.89 -19.77 8.35
C GLY A 91 28.58 -20.32 7.74
N LEU A 92 27.61 -20.78 8.52
CA LEU A 92 26.43 -21.51 8.03
C LEU A 92 25.20 -20.62 7.81
N CYS A 93 25.28 -19.33 8.15
CA CYS A 93 24.14 -18.44 7.98
C CYS A 93 24.01 -18.01 6.51
N LYS A 94 22.81 -18.22 5.96
CA LYS A 94 22.37 -17.74 4.65
C LYS A 94 21.23 -16.74 4.83
N ASN A 95 21.08 -15.83 3.87
CA ASN A 95 19.91 -14.93 3.84
C ASN A 95 18.66 -15.78 3.62
N GLN A 96 17.64 -15.58 4.46
CA GLN A 96 16.35 -16.28 4.40
C GLN A 96 15.26 -15.41 3.76
N CYS A 97 15.47 -14.09 3.77
CA CYS A 97 14.57 -13.10 3.21
C CYS A 97 15.40 -11.96 2.59
N LYS A 98 14.73 -11.09 1.85
CA LYS A 98 15.28 -9.84 1.30
C LYS A 98 14.46 -8.60 1.65
N VAL A 99 13.17 -8.78 1.95
CA VAL A 99 12.16 -7.75 2.18
C VAL A 99 11.09 -8.30 3.12
N ASP A 100 10.42 -7.44 3.89
CA ASP A 100 9.49 -7.84 4.96
C ASP A 100 8.31 -8.66 4.43
N SER A 101 7.87 -8.42 3.20
CA SER A 101 6.77 -9.13 2.55
C SER A 101 7.02 -10.65 2.38
N GLN A 102 8.28 -11.10 2.40
CA GLN A 102 8.61 -12.54 2.40
C GLN A 102 8.48 -13.20 3.77
N CYS A 103 8.33 -12.41 4.84
CA CYS A 103 8.17 -12.92 6.20
C CYS A 103 6.68 -13.03 6.54
N GLN A 104 6.29 -14.00 7.36
CA GLN A 104 4.89 -14.22 7.73
C GLN A 104 4.39 -13.19 8.74
N GLY A 105 3.10 -12.82 8.66
CA GLY A 105 2.45 -11.90 9.60
C GLY A 105 3.19 -10.57 9.73
N THR A 106 3.48 -10.15 10.95
CA THR A 106 4.19 -8.89 11.25
C THR A 106 5.71 -8.99 11.23
N MET A 107 6.27 -10.17 10.96
CA MET A 107 7.72 -10.37 10.98
C MET A 107 8.42 -9.50 9.93
N LYS A 108 9.55 -8.91 10.30
CA LYS A 108 10.40 -8.08 9.43
C LYS A 108 11.66 -8.82 9.01
N CYS A 109 12.17 -8.50 7.82
CA CYS A 109 13.40 -9.03 7.28
C CYS A 109 14.59 -8.19 7.76
N CYS A 110 15.22 -8.61 8.84
CA CYS A 110 16.27 -7.84 9.51
C CYS A 110 17.62 -8.55 9.46
N MET A 111 18.68 -7.78 9.60
CA MET A 111 20.02 -8.33 9.82
C MET A 111 20.07 -9.02 11.18
N ASN A 112 20.67 -10.21 11.23
CA ASN A 112 20.90 -10.97 12.45
C ASN A 112 22.38 -10.91 12.89
N GLY A 113 22.73 -11.65 13.94
CA GLY A 113 24.08 -11.63 14.54
C GLY A 113 25.19 -12.15 13.62
N CYS A 114 24.84 -12.80 12.51
CA CYS A 114 25.79 -13.29 11.50
C CYS A 114 25.85 -12.38 10.25
N ARG A 115 25.34 -11.15 10.34
CA ARG A 115 25.21 -10.22 9.20
C ARG A 115 24.42 -10.80 8.02
N LYS A 116 23.49 -11.72 8.29
CA LYS A 116 22.57 -12.27 7.29
C LYS A 116 21.15 -11.82 7.59
N LEU A 117 20.31 -11.79 6.56
CA LEU A 117 18.90 -11.42 6.68
C LEU A 117 18.05 -12.61 7.12
N ALA A 118 17.23 -12.41 8.14
CA ALA A 118 16.29 -13.38 8.64
C ALA A 118 14.98 -12.70 9.06
N CYS A 119 13.89 -13.46 9.04
CA CYS A 119 12.61 -12.99 9.57
C CYS A 119 12.69 -12.95 11.09
N VAL A 120 12.49 -11.77 11.68
CA VAL A 120 12.53 -11.56 13.13
C VAL A 120 11.32 -10.77 13.60
N ARG A 121 10.99 -10.91 14.88
CA ARG A 121 9.93 -10.14 15.51
C ARG A 121 10.35 -8.67 15.62
N PRO A 122 9.53 -7.71 15.13
CA PRO A 122 9.83 -6.29 15.23
C PRO A 122 9.67 -5.74 16.65
N ASN A 123 10.25 -4.58 16.88
CA ASN A 123 9.88 -3.68 17.97
C ASN A 123 8.80 -2.72 17.48
N PHE A 124 7.68 -2.65 18.20
CA PHE A 124 6.59 -1.70 17.96
C PHE A 124 6.67 -0.56 18.97
#